data_AF-A0A6N7D287-F1
#
_entry.id   AF-A0A6N7D287-F1
#
_cell.length_a   1.000
_cell.length_b   1.000
_cell.length_c   1.000
_cell.angle_alpha   90.00
_cell.angle_beta   90.00
_cell.angle_gamma   90.00
#
_symmetry.space_group_name_H-M   'P 1'
#
loop_
_entity.id
_entity.type
_entity.pdbx_description
1 polymer ?
#
loop_
_entity_poly.entity_id
_entity_poly.type
_entity_poly.pdbx_seq_one_letter_code
_entity_poly.pdbx_strand_id
1 'polypeptide(L)'
;MAANYTRVGSYNALDNTIRNLTARYASLTQLQENLTSGKRVLRPSDDPTAAAQAERAITRIARVQADQRALDNQRNTMALTESTLKNSVDLLQDARELVVQAGGAGLTADNRATIANQIKAISEQLLGLANTQDTNGLPVFSGLGSAGTPFASTGNAAPDDYTYQGLAGQSASGEVWIPQTLDGDLAWNFHPQRDGVFDARLTLADPTLPLADGEKPLATTPVAITGSPVATGDSYRLSFAVDATTGAKTYQIVDTTTNTPVTATPQPYVDGQEITFDGLKITATGTPHDGDTVDITPQKNVFSVLDNAVDRIRNATDSNAAAQAVAQALGQIDSALKNLNTSRSYAGELLNRADRISGRQETRSTQLEADRSRAEDLDMIQGISDQQNQQTAYQAALGTYAQVQKLSLFNYIS
;
A
#
# COMPACT_ATOMS: atom_id res chain seq x y z
N MET A 1 -90.15 -16.72 43.81
CA MET A 1 -88.85 -16.12 43.41
C MET A 1 -89.01 -15.56 42.01
N ALA A 2 -89.18 -14.24 41.89
CA ALA A 2 -89.27 -13.57 40.59
C ALA A 2 -87.85 -13.31 40.07
N ALA A 3 -87.48 -13.97 38.97
CA ALA A 3 -86.23 -13.69 38.26
C ALA A 3 -86.42 -12.40 37.45
N ASN A 4 -85.75 -11.33 37.89
CA ASN A 4 -85.70 -10.05 37.20
C ASN A 4 -84.73 -10.20 36.02
N TYR A 5 -85.23 -10.54 34.82
CA TYR A 5 -84.45 -10.55 33.59
C TYR A 5 -84.24 -9.10 33.11
N THR A 6 -83.05 -8.58 33.32
CA THR A 6 -82.65 -7.22 32.94
C THR A 6 -82.65 -7.04 31.42
N ARG A 7 -83.39 -6.03 30.94
CA ARG A 7 -83.48 -5.50 29.55
C ARG A 7 -82.16 -4.89 29.01
N VAL A 8 -81.01 -5.45 29.37
CA VAL A 8 -79.66 -4.91 29.07
C VAL A 8 -78.98 -5.64 27.90
N GLY A 9 -79.55 -6.77 27.43
CA GLY A 9 -78.85 -7.73 26.57
C GLY A 9 -78.72 -7.37 25.07
N SER A 10 -79.77 -6.94 24.38
CA SER A 10 -79.79 -6.96 22.90
C SER A 10 -78.98 -5.84 22.23
N TYR A 11 -79.10 -4.59 22.71
CA TYR A 11 -78.36 -3.45 22.15
C TYR A 11 -76.86 -3.55 22.46
N ASN A 12 -76.49 -3.86 23.70
CA ASN A 12 -75.09 -4.07 24.07
C ASN A 12 -74.48 -5.30 23.37
N ALA A 13 -75.25 -6.37 23.16
CA ALA A 13 -74.78 -7.52 22.39
C ALA A 13 -74.55 -7.15 20.92
N LEU A 14 -75.47 -6.45 20.27
CA LEU A 14 -75.30 -5.98 18.88
C LEU A 14 -74.09 -5.07 18.74
N ASP A 15 -73.93 -4.09 19.64
CA ASP A 15 -72.80 -3.16 19.61
C ASP A 15 -71.45 -3.86 19.87
N ASN A 16 -71.41 -4.79 20.84
CA ASN A 16 -70.24 -5.65 21.03
C ASN A 16 -69.93 -6.51 19.80
N THR A 17 -70.95 -6.98 19.08
CA THR A 17 -70.75 -7.83 17.89
C THR A 17 -70.22 -7.00 16.71
N ILE A 18 -70.74 -5.79 16.53
CA ILE A 18 -70.24 -4.83 15.53
C ILE A 18 -68.80 -4.42 15.84
N ARG A 19 -68.48 -4.09 17.10
CA ARG A 19 -67.09 -3.80 17.54
C ARG A 19 -66.14 -4.97 17.30
N ASN A 20 -66.59 -6.21 17.50
CA ASN A 20 -65.79 -7.40 17.18
C ASN A 20 -65.63 -7.61 15.66
N LEU A 21 -66.66 -7.34 14.86
CA LEU A 21 -66.61 -7.43 13.40
C LEU A 21 -65.65 -6.39 12.81
N THR A 22 -65.74 -5.14 13.26
CA THR A 22 -64.84 -4.06 12.80
C THR A 22 -63.40 -4.34 13.20
N ALA A 23 -63.15 -4.84 14.41
CA ALA A 23 -61.81 -5.25 14.86
C ALA A 23 -61.23 -6.40 14.00
N ARG A 24 -62.05 -7.41 13.66
CA ARG A 24 -61.64 -8.53 12.79
C ARG A 24 -61.36 -8.09 11.36
N TYR A 25 -62.19 -7.21 10.81
CA TYR A 25 -61.98 -6.65 9.48
C TYR A 25 -60.68 -5.82 9.41
N ALA A 26 -60.42 -5.00 10.44
CA ALA A 26 -59.17 -4.25 10.55
C ALA A 26 -57.95 -5.18 10.63
N SER A 27 -58.01 -6.25 11.45
CA SER A 27 -56.95 -7.26 11.53
C SER A 27 -56.71 -7.99 10.21
N LEU A 28 -57.77 -8.34 9.47
CA LEU A 28 -57.65 -8.96 8.15
C LEU A 28 -57.00 -8.02 7.13
N THR A 29 -57.37 -6.73 7.16
CA THR A 29 -56.80 -5.70 6.29
C THR A 29 -55.31 -5.51 6.57
N GLN A 30 -54.93 -5.42 7.85
CA GLN A 30 -53.53 -5.33 8.25
C GLN A 30 -52.73 -6.55 7.79
N LEU A 31 -53.28 -7.76 7.94
CA LEU A 31 -52.58 -8.98 7.54
C LEU A 31 -52.45 -9.08 6.01
N GLN A 32 -53.44 -8.60 5.27
CA GLN A 32 -53.31 -8.41 3.81
C GLN A 32 -52.19 -7.41 3.47
N GLU A 33 -52.11 -6.27 4.17
CA GLU A 33 -51.04 -5.27 4.00
C GLU A 33 -49.65 -5.90 4.25
N ASN A 34 -49.49 -6.62 5.37
CA ASN A 34 -48.26 -7.31 5.73
C ASN A 34 -47.87 -8.40 4.72
N LEU A 35 -48.84 -9.19 4.23
CA LEU A 35 -48.60 -10.23 3.22
C LEU A 35 -48.22 -9.66 1.86
N THR A 36 -48.86 -8.57 1.43
CA THR A 36 -48.54 -7.92 0.16
C THR A 36 -47.17 -7.26 0.17
N SER A 37 -46.75 -6.71 1.32
CA SER A 37 -45.42 -6.11 1.50
C SER A 37 -44.32 -7.12 1.83
N GLY A 38 -44.68 -8.32 2.30
CA GLY A 38 -43.74 -9.31 2.83
C GLY A 38 -43.13 -8.94 4.18
N LYS A 39 -43.63 -7.88 4.84
CA LYS A 39 -43.07 -7.34 6.07
C LYS A 39 -44.05 -7.49 7.23
N ARG A 40 -43.54 -7.95 8.37
CA ARG A 40 -44.27 -7.99 9.63
C ARG A 40 -44.44 -6.59 10.22
N VAL A 41 -43.41 -5.75 10.07
CA VAL A 41 -43.38 -4.38 10.58
C VAL A 41 -43.26 -3.42 9.40
N LEU A 42 -44.37 -2.79 9.03
CA LEU A 42 -44.43 -1.81 7.94
C LEU A 42 -44.26 -0.39 8.44
N ARG A 43 -44.85 -0.11 9.61
CA ARG A 43 -44.83 1.20 10.27
C ARG A 43 -44.22 1.05 11.66
N PRO A 44 -43.53 2.09 12.18
CA PRO A 44 -43.06 2.09 13.57
C PRO A 44 -44.18 1.92 14.60
N SER A 45 -45.43 2.22 14.25
CA SER A 45 -46.60 1.99 15.10
C SER A 45 -46.95 0.51 15.28
N ASP A 46 -46.55 -0.36 14.35
CA ASP A 46 -46.91 -1.78 14.38
C ASP A 46 -46.08 -2.53 15.44
N ASP A 47 -44.79 -2.19 15.54
CA ASP A 47 -43.86 -2.64 16.59
C ASP A 47 -42.69 -1.65 16.71
N PRO A 48 -42.71 -0.70 17.66
CA PRO A 48 -41.68 0.33 17.76
C PRO A 48 -40.30 -0.23 18.12
N THR A 49 -40.24 -1.40 18.77
CA THR A 49 -38.98 -2.01 19.18
C THR A 49 -38.28 -2.69 18.02
N ALA A 50 -39.03 -3.47 17.23
CA ALA A 50 -38.52 -4.13 16.04
C ALA A 50 -38.19 -3.12 14.93
N ALA A 51 -39.03 -2.10 14.73
CA ALA A 51 -38.72 -1.00 13.81
C ALA A 51 -37.39 -0.32 14.17
N ALA A 52 -37.15 -0.04 15.45
CA ALA A 52 -35.88 0.54 15.90
C ALA A 52 -34.68 -0.41 15.73
N GLN A 53 -34.87 -1.73 15.79
CA GLN A 53 -33.81 -2.70 15.51
C GLN A 53 -33.50 -2.75 14.01
N ALA A 54 -34.52 -2.81 13.15
CA ALA A 54 -34.39 -2.78 11.70
C ALA A 54 -33.65 -1.52 11.23
N GLU A 55 -34.04 -0.33 11.71
CA GLU A 55 -33.37 0.93 11.36
C GLU A 55 -31.90 0.97 11.79
N ARG A 56 -31.58 0.45 12.97
CA ARG A 56 -30.17 0.32 13.40
C ARG A 56 -29.39 -0.63 12.49
N ALA A 57 -30.00 -1.71 12.02
CA ALA A 57 -29.36 -2.62 11.08
C ALA A 57 -29.15 -1.93 9.72
N ILE A 58 -30.17 -1.26 9.17
CA ILE A 58 -30.10 -0.52 7.89
C ILE A 58 -28.99 0.54 7.92
N THR A 59 -28.95 1.38 8.97
CA THR A 59 -27.91 2.41 9.11
C THR A 59 -26.50 1.82 9.19
N ARG A 60 -26.34 0.65 9.84
CA ARG A 60 -25.06 -0.07 9.90
C ARG A 60 -24.69 -0.71 8.56
N ILE A 61 -25.64 -1.28 7.83
CA ILE A 61 -25.44 -1.82 6.47
C ILE A 61 -24.96 -0.71 5.54
N ALA A 62 -25.63 0.45 5.55
CA ALA A 62 -25.24 1.59 4.74
C ALA A 62 -23.80 2.06 5.03
N ARG A 63 -23.38 2.02 6.31
CA ARG A 63 -22.00 2.30 6.71
C ARG A 63 -21.03 1.25 6.16
N VAL A 64 -21.34 -0.04 6.29
CA VAL A 64 -20.49 -1.13 5.76
C VAL A 64 -20.32 -1.00 4.24
N GLN A 65 -21.40 -0.67 3.51
CA GLN A 65 -21.34 -0.43 2.07
C GLN A 65 -20.50 0.81 1.69
N ALA A 66 -20.50 1.85 2.53
CA ALA A 66 -19.62 3.00 2.33
C ALA A 66 -18.15 2.62 2.57
N ASP A 67 -17.87 1.85 3.64
CA ASP A 67 -16.52 1.35 3.93
C ASP A 67 -16.02 0.42 2.81
N GLN A 68 -16.85 -0.47 2.27
CA GLN A 68 -16.50 -1.35 1.13
C GLN A 68 -16.11 -0.54 -0.12
N ARG A 69 -16.92 0.44 -0.51
CA ARG A 69 -16.59 1.32 -1.65
C ARG A 69 -15.28 2.08 -1.45
N ALA A 70 -15.03 2.54 -0.22
CA ALA A 70 -13.76 3.20 0.11
C ALA A 70 -12.56 2.22 0.03
N LEU A 71 -12.74 1.00 0.52
CA LEU A 71 -11.72 -0.05 0.46
C LEU A 71 -11.44 -0.49 -0.98
N ASP A 72 -12.45 -0.58 -1.84
CA ASP A 72 -12.27 -0.92 -3.26
C ASP A 72 -11.40 0.12 -3.96
N ASN A 73 -11.62 1.41 -3.68
CA ASN A 73 -10.75 2.47 -4.19
C ASN A 73 -9.31 2.32 -3.69
N GLN A 74 -9.13 2.04 -2.39
CA GLN A 74 -7.80 1.81 -1.80
C GLN A 74 -7.08 0.62 -2.43
N ARG A 75 -7.81 -0.47 -2.63
CA ARG A 75 -7.32 -1.69 -3.27
C ARG A 75 -6.91 -1.41 -4.71
N ASN A 76 -7.71 -0.67 -5.47
CA ASN A 76 -7.39 -0.30 -6.85
C ASN A 76 -6.11 0.54 -6.92
N THR A 77 -5.94 1.53 -6.03
CA THR A 77 -4.72 2.31 -5.97
C THR A 77 -3.52 1.45 -5.58
N MET A 78 -3.63 0.56 -4.60
CA MET A 78 -2.53 -0.36 -4.24
C MET A 78 -2.21 -1.38 -5.33
N ALA A 79 -3.19 -1.82 -6.12
CA ALA A 79 -2.96 -2.67 -7.28
C ALA A 79 -2.20 -1.92 -8.37
N LEU A 80 -2.54 -0.65 -8.61
CA LEU A 80 -1.77 0.23 -9.48
C LEU A 80 -0.34 0.41 -8.95
N THR A 81 -0.17 0.72 -7.67
CA THR A 81 1.15 0.86 -7.04
C THR A 81 2.00 -0.41 -7.17
N GLU A 82 1.44 -1.59 -6.89
CA GLU A 82 2.15 -2.88 -7.02
C GLU A 82 2.58 -3.13 -8.47
N SER A 83 1.68 -2.90 -9.42
CA SER A 83 1.98 -3.04 -10.85
C SER A 83 3.05 -2.05 -11.31
N THR A 84 3.01 -0.80 -10.82
CA THR A 84 4.03 0.20 -11.11
C THR A 84 5.38 -0.21 -10.55
N LEU A 85 5.44 -0.68 -9.30
CA LEU A 85 6.68 -1.21 -8.70
C LEU A 85 7.21 -2.43 -9.45
N LYS A 86 6.33 -3.31 -9.92
CA LYS A 86 6.72 -4.45 -10.76
C LYS A 86 7.39 -3.97 -12.06
N ASN A 87 6.75 -3.04 -12.79
CA ASN A 87 7.34 -2.47 -14.00
C ASN A 87 8.70 -1.80 -13.73
N SER A 88 8.84 -1.13 -12.58
CA SER A 88 10.11 -0.54 -12.15
C SER A 88 11.20 -1.59 -11.88
N VAL A 89 10.83 -2.72 -11.29
CA VAL A 89 11.75 -3.85 -11.07
C VAL A 89 12.21 -4.44 -12.40
N ASP A 90 11.30 -4.61 -13.36
CA ASP A 90 11.62 -5.12 -14.70
C ASP A 90 12.59 -4.16 -15.42
N LEU A 91 12.33 -2.85 -15.38
CA LEU A 91 13.23 -1.83 -15.93
C LEU A 91 14.63 -1.82 -15.28
N LEU A 92 14.73 -2.04 -13.97
CA LEU A 92 16.03 -2.16 -13.31
C LEU A 92 16.78 -3.44 -13.69
N GLN A 93 16.07 -4.52 -14.00
CA GLN A 93 16.71 -5.73 -14.53
C GLN A 93 17.27 -5.48 -15.94
N ASP A 94 16.55 -4.75 -16.79
CA ASP A 94 17.05 -4.32 -18.10
C ASP A 94 18.28 -3.41 -17.96
N ALA A 95 18.24 -2.45 -17.03
CA ALA A 95 19.39 -1.60 -16.73
C ALA A 95 20.60 -2.43 -16.24
N ARG A 96 20.36 -3.45 -15.42
CA ARG A 96 21.39 -4.38 -14.95
C ARG A 96 22.03 -5.13 -16.12
N GLU A 97 21.23 -5.62 -17.07
CA GLU A 97 21.74 -6.29 -18.28
C GLU A 97 22.62 -5.35 -19.11
N LEU A 98 22.17 -4.11 -19.34
CA LEU A 98 22.94 -3.08 -20.04
C LEU A 98 24.25 -2.74 -19.31
N VAL A 99 24.23 -2.66 -17.98
CA VAL A 99 25.45 -2.43 -17.18
C VAL A 99 26.42 -3.59 -17.32
N VAL A 100 25.96 -4.85 -17.30
CA VAL A 100 26.82 -6.01 -17.58
C VAL A 100 27.40 -5.91 -18.99
N GLN A 101 26.57 -5.55 -19.98
CA GLN A 101 27.01 -5.39 -21.36
C GLN A 101 28.10 -4.32 -21.47
N ALA A 102 27.97 -3.19 -20.77
CA ALA A 102 28.95 -2.09 -20.77
C ALA A 102 30.35 -2.50 -20.28
N GLY A 103 30.46 -3.59 -19.51
CA GLY A 103 31.73 -4.11 -18.98
C GLY A 103 32.52 -4.97 -19.95
N GLY A 104 32.04 -5.20 -21.17
CA GLY A 104 32.75 -6.00 -22.17
C GLY A 104 34.13 -5.45 -22.53
N ALA A 105 35.18 -6.26 -22.37
CA ALA A 105 36.59 -5.86 -22.56
C ALA A 105 36.96 -5.39 -23.98
N GLY A 106 36.10 -5.61 -24.98
CA GLY A 106 36.29 -5.17 -26.36
C GLY A 106 35.52 -3.91 -26.76
N LEU A 107 34.78 -3.28 -25.83
CA LEU A 107 33.96 -2.12 -26.15
C LEU A 107 34.79 -0.84 -26.30
N THR A 108 34.43 -0.03 -27.30
CA THR A 108 34.96 1.33 -27.45
C THR A 108 34.21 2.31 -26.53
N ALA A 109 34.78 3.51 -26.36
CA ALA A 109 34.12 4.60 -25.63
C ALA A 109 32.76 4.97 -26.27
N ASP A 110 32.67 4.98 -27.61
CA ASP A 110 31.42 5.26 -28.33
C ASP A 110 30.35 4.18 -28.08
N ASN A 111 30.74 2.91 -28.02
CA ASN A 111 29.81 1.84 -27.71
C ASN A 111 29.30 1.94 -26.25
N ARG A 112 30.19 2.24 -25.30
CA ARG A 112 29.80 2.50 -23.90
C ARG A 112 28.88 3.73 -23.77
N ALA A 113 29.15 4.80 -24.50
CA ALA A 113 28.28 5.98 -24.52
C ALA A 113 26.87 5.66 -25.05
N THR A 114 26.77 4.76 -26.04
CA THR A 114 25.48 4.28 -26.57
C THR A 114 24.70 3.50 -25.51
N ILE A 115 25.35 2.58 -24.81
CA ILE A 115 24.74 1.82 -23.71
C ILE A 115 24.33 2.75 -22.56
N ALA A 116 25.18 3.72 -22.22
CA ALA A 116 24.87 4.73 -21.21
C ALA A 116 23.62 5.55 -21.56
N ASN A 117 23.40 5.90 -22.83
CA ASN A 117 22.16 6.56 -23.25
C ASN A 117 20.93 5.66 -23.09
N GLN A 118 21.04 4.34 -23.30
CA GLN A 118 19.95 3.39 -23.04
C GLN A 118 19.63 3.30 -21.54
N ILE A 119 20.65 3.25 -20.67
CA ILE A 119 20.47 3.28 -19.21
C ILE A 119 19.84 4.61 -18.78
N LYS A 120 20.22 5.75 -19.39
CA LYS A 120 19.61 7.04 -19.09
C LYS A 120 18.12 7.06 -19.45
N ALA A 121 17.73 6.49 -20.58
CA ALA A 121 16.32 6.37 -20.95
C ALA A 121 15.52 5.54 -19.92
N ILE A 122 16.13 4.49 -19.37
CA ILE A 122 15.51 3.72 -18.27
C ILE A 122 15.36 4.58 -17.00
N SER A 123 16.39 5.35 -16.64
CA SER A 123 16.33 6.29 -15.50
C SER A 123 15.16 7.27 -15.63
N GLU A 124 14.97 7.85 -16.82
CA GLU A 124 13.86 8.75 -17.12
C GLU A 124 12.49 8.06 -17.06
N GLN A 125 12.39 6.82 -17.56
CA GLN A 125 11.17 6.02 -17.45
C GLN A 125 10.82 5.69 -16.00
N LEU A 126 11.81 5.32 -15.18
CA LEU A 126 11.63 5.06 -13.75
C LEU A 126 11.15 6.30 -13.01
N LEU A 127 11.70 7.48 -13.32
CA LEU A 127 11.23 8.74 -12.75
C LEU A 127 9.77 9.01 -13.12
N GLY A 128 9.37 8.69 -14.35
CA GLY A 128 7.97 8.72 -14.77
C GLY A 128 7.09 7.78 -13.94
N LEU A 129 7.54 6.54 -13.71
CA LEU A 129 6.83 5.57 -12.88
C LEU A 129 6.72 6.02 -11.41
N ALA A 130 7.77 6.61 -10.84
CA ALA A 130 7.77 7.14 -9.49
C ALA A 130 6.80 8.32 -9.30
N ASN A 131 6.48 9.01 -10.39
CA ASN A 131 5.48 10.09 -10.42
C ASN A 131 4.12 9.64 -10.99
N THR A 132 3.86 8.33 -11.06
CA THR A 132 2.56 7.79 -11.52
C THR A 132 1.41 8.33 -10.66
N GLN A 133 0.35 8.74 -11.34
CA GLN A 133 -0.88 9.22 -10.72
C GLN A 133 -2.01 8.20 -10.89
N ASP A 134 -2.92 8.17 -9.93
CA ASP A 134 -4.17 7.43 -10.02
C ASP A 134 -5.15 8.08 -11.01
N THR A 135 -6.32 7.48 -11.19
CA THR A 135 -7.37 8.02 -12.08
C THR A 135 -7.91 9.39 -11.65
N ASN A 136 -7.64 9.82 -10.43
CA ASN A 136 -8.05 11.10 -9.87
C ASN A 136 -6.92 12.15 -9.96
N GLY A 137 -5.78 11.82 -10.56
CA GLY A 137 -4.61 12.70 -10.66
C GLY A 137 -3.77 12.77 -9.39
N LEU A 138 -4.02 11.90 -8.41
CA LEU A 138 -3.28 11.84 -7.16
C LEU A 138 -2.07 10.91 -7.30
N PRO A 139 -0.86 11.33 -6.91
CA PRO A 139 0.32 10.48 -7.00
C PRO A 139 0.23 9.28 -6.05
N VAL A 140 0.54 8.09 -6.58
CA VAL A 140 0.43 6.84 -5.82
C VAL A 140 1.55 6.67 -4.78
N PHE A 141 2.67 7.38 -4.94
CA PHE A 141 3.85 7.37 -4.06
C PHE A 141 3.97 8.63 -3.19
N SER A 142 2.85 9.20 -2.72
CA SER A 142 2.84 10.45 -1.95
C SER A 142 2.96 10.28 -0.43
N GLY A 143 2.99 9.04 0.09
CA GLY A 143 3.09 8.79 1.54
C GLY A 143 1.99 9.50 2.34
N LEU A 144 2.37 10.29 3.34
CA LEU A 144 1.44 11.05 4.19
C LEU A 144 1.00 12.41 3.62
N GLY A 145 1.57 12.86 2.50
CA GLY A 145 1.38 14.23 2.01
C GLY A 145 1.53 14.36 0.49
N SER A 146 0.55 15.01 -0.13
CA SER A 146 0.47 15.13 -1.60
C SER A 146 1.23 16.35 -2.11
N ALA A 147 2.45 16.15 -2.64
CA ALA A 147 2.98 17.00 -3.71
C ALA A 147 2.43 16.49 -5.05
N GLY A 148 2.06 17.39 -5.99
CA GLY A 148 1.56 16.98 -7.31
C GLY A 148 2.57 16.16 -8.13
N THR A 149 3.86 16.34 -7.84
CA THR A 149 5.00 15.59 -8.38
C THR A 149 5.90 15.13 -7.21
N PRO A 150 5.74 13.89 -6.71
CA PRO A 150 6.51 13.40 -5.56
C PRO A 150 8.03 13.47 -5.74
N PHE A 151 8.53 13.21 -6.95
CA PHE A 151 9.95 13.25 -7.27
C PHE A 151 10.24 14.34 -8.30
N ALA A 152 11.04 15.31 -7.90
CA ALA A 152 11.53 16.36 -8.79
C ALA A 152 13.03 16.20 -9.03
N SER A 153 13.44 16.34 -10.30
CA SER A 153 14.85 16.60 -10.64
C SER A 153 15.14 18.08 -10.43
N THR A 154 16.30 18.37 -9.84
CA THR A 154 16.82 19.74 -9.72
C THR A 154 17.44 20.27 -11.02
N GLY A 155 17.64 19.43 -12.04
CA GLY A 155 18.17 19.79 -13.36
C GLY A 155 19.62 20.32 -13.35
N ASN A 156 20.35 20.11 -12.25
CA ASN A 156 21.67 20.69 -12.02
C ASN A 156 22.78 19.65 -12.24
N ALA A 157 23.13 19.44 -13.51
CA ALA A 157 24.26 18.62 -13.99
C ALA A 157 24.26 17.12 -13.59
N ALA A 158 24.82 16.26 -14.45
CA ALA A 158 24.92 14.84 -14.17
C ALA A 158 25.97 14.54 -13.08
N PRO A 159 25.65 13.72 -12.06
CA PRO A 159 24.36 13.08 -11.80
C PRO A 159 23.33 14.05 -11.20
N ASP A 160 22.09 14.02 -11.72
CA ASP A 160 21.01 14.89 -11.26
C ASP A 160 20.66 14.60 -9.79
N ASP A 161 20.37 15.65 -9.01
CA ASP A 161 19.85 15.48 -7.65
C ASP A 161 18.33 15.36 -7.69
N TYR A 162 17.83 14.22 -7.23
CA TYR A 162 16.40 13.92 -7.12
C TYR A 162 15.97 14.03 -5.66
N THR A 163 14.93 14.83 -5.42
CA THR A 163 14.40 15.04 -4.07
C THR A 163 12.96 14.58 -3.99
N TYR A 164 12.63 13.91 -2.88
CA TYR A 164 11.26 13.58 -2.56
C TYR A 164 10.59 14.80 -1.92
N GLN A 165 9.53 15.28 -2.56
CA GLN A 165 8.77 16.46 -2.14
C GLN A 165 7.53 16.10 -1.32
N GLY A 166 7.24 14.81 -1.13
CA GLY A 166 6.16 14.33 -0.28
C GLY A 166 6.52 14.31 1.20
N LEU A 167 5.56 13.94 2.04
CA LEU A 167 5.81 13.64 3.45
C LEU A 167 6.09 12.15 3.59
N ALA A 168 7.30 11.82 4.03
CA ALA A 168 7.68 10.45 4.34
C ALA A 168 6.80 9.89 5.47
N GLY A 169 6.56 8.60 5.42
CA GLY A 169 5.71 7.84 6.30
C GLY A 169 4.52 7.20 5.59
N GLN A 170 3.93 6.25 6.30
CA GLN A 170 2.77 5.50 5.87
C GLN A 170 1.73 5.51 6.98
N SER A 171 0.47 5.81 6.63
CA SER A 171 -0.61 5.65 7.61
C SER A 171 -0.77 4.16 7.95
N ALA A 172 -0.94 3.81 9.22
CA ALA A 172 -1.18 2.43 9.60
C ALA A 172 -2.57 1.99 9.11
N SER A 173 -2.69 0.83 8.48
CA SER A 173 -3.99 0.32 8.05
C SER A 173 -4.89 0.03 9.26
N GLY A 174 -6.19 0.23 9.10
CA GLY A 174 -7.20 0.05 10.14
C GLY A 174 -7.92 -1.29 10.08
N GLU A 175 -9.03 -1.38 10.81
CA GLU A 175 -9.91 -2.55 10.77
C GLU A 175 -10.70 -2.64 9.46
N VAL A 176 -11.07 -1.48 8.89
CA VAL A 176 -11.98 -1.35 7.74
C VAL A 176 -11.34 -0.70 6.51
N TRP A 177 -10.07 -0.32 6.59
CA TRP A 177 -9.40 0.44 5.53
C TRP A 177 -7.89 0.13 5.45
N ILE A 178 -7.31 0.38 4.29
CA ILE A 178 -5.87 0.40 4.03
C ILE A 178 -5.41 1.75 3.46
N PRO A 179 -4.12 2.08 3.51
CA PRO A 179 -3.66 3.36 3.00
C PRO A 179 -3.97 3.54 1.51
N GLN A 180 -4.31 4.77 1.13
CA GLN A 180 -4.64 5.14 -0.25
C GLN A 180 -3.41 5.27 -1.13
N THR A 181 -2.26 5.56 -0.53
CA THR A 181 -0.99 5.86 -1.20
C THR A 181 0.11 5.06 -0.51
N LEU A 182 1.21 4.84 -1.22
CA LEU A 182 2.42 4.26 -0.65
C LEU A 182 3.43 5.36 -0.36
N ASP A 183 4.27 5.15 0.64
CA ASP A 183 5.42 5.99 0.94
C ASP A 183 6.48 5.91 -0.18
N GLY A 184 6.60 6.99 -0.94
CA GLY A 184 7.59 7.10 -2.00
C GLY A 184 9.01 7.15 -1.47
N ASP A 185 9.23 7.74 -0.31
CA ASP A 185 10.56 7.85 0.31
C ASP A 185 11.09 6.45 0.66
N LEU A 186 10.27 5.59 1.24
CA LEU A 186 10.64 4.20 1.50
C LEU A 186 10.86 3.38 0.23
N ALA A 187 10.11 3.68 -0.84
CA ALA A 187 10.18 2.92 -2.08
C ALA A 187 11.40 3.27 -2.93
N TRP A 188 11.72 4.55 -3.06
CA TRP A 188 12.67 5.04 -4.06
C TRP A 188 13.93 5.66 -3.47
N ASN A 189 13.89 6.15 -2.23
CA ASN A 189 15.06 6.72 -1.58
C ASN A 189 15.82 5.69 -0.75
N PHE A 190 17.13 5.86 -0.72
CA PHE A 190 18.01 5.12 0.17
C PHE A 190 18.21 5.90 1.45
N HIS A 191 18.12 5.20 2.56
CA HIS A 191 18.49 5.72 3.86
C HIS A 191 19.86 5.16 4.23
N PRO A 192 20.93 5.96 4.29
CA PRO A 192 22.28 5.44 4.48
C PRO A 192 22.44 4.52 5.70
N GLN A 193 21.74 4.84 6.79
CA GLN A 193 21.75 4.04 8.03
C GLN A 193 21.02 2.69 7.91
N ARG A 194 20.04 2.59 6.99
CA ARG A 194 19.19 1.40 6.79
C ARG A 194 19.70 0.54 5.64
N ASP A 195 19.94 1.16 4.49
CA ASP A 195 20.19 0.49 3.21
C ASP A 195 21.68 0.36 2.91
N GLY A 196 22.51 1.27 3.43
CA GLY A 196 23.96 1.20 3.29
C GLY A 196 24.46 1.25 1.85
N VAL A 197 23.77 1.99 0.97
CA VAL A 197 24.16 2.11 -0.45
C VAL A 197 25.12 3.28 -0.61
N PHE A 198 26.36 2.98 -0.98
CA PHE A 198 27.41 3.97 -1.21
C PHE A 198 28.03 3.80 -2.60
N ASP A 199 28.47 4.91 -3.17
CA ASP A 199 29.32 4.93 -4.36
C ASP A 199 30.76 5.13 -3.94
N ALA A 200 31.65 4.28 -4.45
CA ALA A 200 33.10 4.46 -4.37
C ALA A 200 33.63 4.90 -5.74
N ARG A 201 34.04 6.16 -5.80
CA ARG A 201 34.65 6.78 -6.97
C ARG A 201 36.16 6.85 -6.78
N LEU A 202 36.88 6.03 -7.55
CA LEU A 202 38.33 6.10 -7.63
C LEU A 202 38.75 7.26 -8.54
N THR A 203 39.67 8.08 -8.04
CA THR A 203 40.36 9.12 -8.80
C THR A 203 41.85 8.84 -8.72
N LEU A 204 42.45 8.56 -9.88
CA LEU A 204 43.90 8.40 -10.00
C LEU A 204 44.55 9.78 -10.09
N ALA A 205 45.60 10.02 -9.28
CA ALA A 205 46.30 11.30 -9.30
C ALA A 205 47.01 11.53 -10.63
N ASP A 206 47.61 10.48 -11.19
CA ASP A 206 48.16 10.47 -12.53
C ASP A 206 47.87 9.11 -13.20
N PRO A 207 46.85 9.05 -14.09
CA PRO A 207 46.46 7.81 -14.77
C PRO A 207 47.47 7.39 -15.86
N THR A 208 48.50 8.19 -16.13
CA THR A 208 49.53 7.90 -17.14
C THR A 208 50.77 7.24 -16.56
N LEU A 209 50.87 7.15 -15.24
CA LEU A 209 52.02 6.52 -14.57
C LEU A 209 52.11 5.04 -14.96
N PRO A 210 53.27 4.58 -15.48
CA PRO A 210 53.45 3.20 -15.86
C PRO A 210 53.52 2.31 -14.62
N LEU A 211 52.75 1.22 -14.64
CA LEU A 211 52.86 0.13 -13.67
C LEU A 211 54.16 -0.65 -13.91
N ALA A 212 54.83 -1.06 -12.83
CA ALA A 212 55.98 -1.97 -12.96
C ALA A 212 55.53 -3.36 -13.41
N ASP A 213 56.47 -4.19 -13.90
CA ASP A 213 56.16 -5.54 -14.37
C ASP A 213 55.52 -6.39 -13.25
N GLY A 214 54.30 -6.88 -13.50
CA GLY A 214 53.50 -7.63 -12.53
C GLY A 214 52.61 -6.78 -11.60
N GLU A 215 52.69 -5.44 -11.63
CA GLU A 215 51.76 -4.58 -10.90
C GLU A 215 50.41 -4.47 -11.62
N LYS A 216 49.33 -4.46 -10.82
CA LYS A 216 47.96 -4.25 -11.30
C LYS A 216 47.52 -2.82 -10.98
N PRO A 217 46.72 -2.19 -11.85
CA PRO A 217 46.16 -0.88 -11.54
C PRO A 217 45.29 -0.95 -10.30
N LEU A 218 45.26 0.13 -9.52
CA LEU A 218 44.40 0.26 -8.36
C LEU A 218 42.93 0.09 -8.79
N ALA A 219 42.21 -0.75 -8.07
CA ALA A 219 40.78 -0.98 -8.25
C ALA A 219 40.12 -1.20 -6.90
N THR A 220 38.81 -1.00 -6.83
CA THR A 220 38.04 -1.22 -5.60
C THR A 220 36.81 -2.09 -5.84
N THR A 221 36.47 -2.89 -4.83
CA THR A 221 35.17 -3.56 -4.77
C THR A 221 34.05 -2.56 -4.45
N PRO A 222 32.78 -2.89 -4.75
CA PRO A 222 31.65 -2.17 -4.19
C PRO A 222 31.76 -2.02 -2.68
N VAL A 223 31.34 -0.87 -2.17
CA VAL A 223 31.26 -0.63 -0.72
C VAL A 223 30.21 -1.57 -0.16
N ALA A 224 30.58 -2.33 0.86
CA ALA A 224 29.67 -3.20 1.57
C ALA A 224 29.60 -2.79 3.05
N ILE A 225 28.53 -3.19 3.71
CA ILE A 225 28.35 -2.96 5.14
C ILE A 225 28.89 -4.15 5.93
N THR A 226 29.57 -3.90 7.05
CA THR A 226 30.08 -4.93 7.97
C THR A 226 29.03 -5.34 9.01
N GLY A 227 27.96 -4.57 9.14
CA GLY A 227 26.80 -4.80 10.01
C GLY A 227 25.73 -3.73 9.81
N SER A 228 24.54 -3.94 10.41
CA SER A 228 23.47 -2.93 10.46
C SER A 228 23.33 -2.41 11.90
N PRO A 229 23.17 -1.09 12.11
CA PRO A 229 23.18 -0.01 11.11
C PRO A 229 24.59 0.48 10.72
N VAL A 230 24.73 1.08 9.53
CA VAL A 230 25.90 1.92 9.19
C VAL A 230 25.83 3.15 10.08
N ALA A 231 26.93 3.46 10.78
CA ALA A 231 26.87 4.29 11.98
C ALA A 231 26.49 5.77 11.73
N THR A 232 26.73 6.30 10.53
CA THR A 232 26.75 7.77 10.32
C THR A 232 25.98 8.22 9.08
N GLY A 233 26.10 7.50 7.96
CA GLY A 233 25.57 7.97 6.67
C GLY A 233 26.40 9.09 6.05
N ASP A 234 27.62 9.29 6.54
CA ASP A 234 28.54 10.34 6.13
C ASP A 234 29.29 9.98 4.84
N SER A 235 29.88 10.99 4.21
CA SER A 235 30.78 10.82 3.07
C SER A 235 32.21 10.68 3.57
N TYR A 236 33.01 9.87 2.88
CA TYR A 236 34.39 9.58 3.26
C TYR A 236 35.32 9.75 2.08
N ARG A 237 36.59 10.03 2.37
CA ARG A 237 37.68 10.01 1.41
C ARG A 237 38.79 9.11 1.93
N LEU A 238 39.09 8.07 1.17
CA LEU A 238 40.26 7.23 1.35
C LEU A 238 41.37 7.77 0.45
N SER A 239 42.45 8.27 1.04
CA SER A 239 43.62 8.78 0.31
C SER A 239 44.78 7.81 0.44
N PHE A 240 45.40 7.47 -0.68
CA PHE A 240 46.61 6.66 -0.71
C PHE A 240 47.85 7.56 -0.80
N ALA A 241 48.91 7.14 -0.11
CA ALA A 241 50.20 7.80 -0.15
C ALA A 241 51.31 6.77 -0.32
N VAL A 242 52.33 7.13 -1.08
CA VAL A 242 53.53 6.29 -1.28
C VAL A 242 54.74 7.08 -0.79
N ASP A 243 55.42 6.58 0.24
CA ASP A 243 56.63 7.21 0.75
C ASP A 243 57.74 7.15 -0.30
N ALA A 244 58.17 8.32 -0.79
CA ALA A 244 59.15 8.43 -1.87
C ALA A 244 60.55 7.86 -1.54
N THR A 245 60.86 7.62 -0.26
CA THR A 245 62.17 7.13 0.19
C THR A 245 62.16 5.61 0.43
N THR A 246 61.09 5.11 1.04
CA THR A 246 60.96 3.70 1.47
C THR A 246 60.10 2.87 0.52
N GLY A 247 59.30 3.51 -0.34
CA GLY A 247 58.29 2.85 -1.17
C GLY A 247 57.10 2.29 -0.38
N ALA A 248 57.01 2.60 0.92
CA ALA A 248 55.92 2.13 1.76
C ALA A 248 54.59 2.75 1.31
N LYS A 249 53.62 1.90 1.00
CA LYS A 249 52.27 2.31 0.58
C LYS A 249 51.39 2.39 1.83
N THR A 250 50.70 3.50 2.01
CA THR A 250 49.80 3.73 3.15
C THR A 250 48.47 4.31 2.69
N TYR A 251 47.46 4.25 3.55
CA TYR A 251 46.18 4.89 3.33
C TYR A 251 45.71 5.64 4.57
N GLN A 252 44.89 6.67 4.36
CA GLN A 252 44.21 7.42 5.42
C GLN A 252 42.77 7.69 5.03
N ILE A 253 41.86 7.62 6.01
CA ILE A 253 40.43 7.87 5.83
C ILE A 253 40.04 9.13 6.58
N VAL A 254 39.36 10.04 5.86
CA VAL A 254 38.76 11.26 6.40
C VAL A 254 37.26 11.22 6.12
N ASP A 255 36.47 11.51 7.15
CA ASP A 255 35.05 11.83 6.99
C ASP A 255 34.95 13.25 6.41
N THR A 256 34.44 13.36 5.19
CA THR A 256 34.32 14.62 4.46
C THR A 256 33.03 15.37 4.81
N THR A 257 32.07 14.75 5.49
CA THR A 257 30.91 15.44 6.06
C THR A 257 31.34 16.24 7.29
N THR A 258 32.04 15.61 8.23
CA THR A 258 32.46 16.24 9.49
C THR A 258 33.84 16.89 9.42
N ASN A 259 34.61 16.62 8.35
CA ASN A 259 36.02 16.99 8.19
C ASN A 259 36.90 16.44 9.32
N THR A 260 36.60 15.24 9.80
CA THR A 260 37.37 14.58 10.87
C THR A 260 38.11 13.33 10.36
N PRO A 261 39.35 13.08 10.82
CA PRO A 261 40.07 11.87 10.45
C PRO A 261 39.45 10.65 11.14
N VAL A 262 39.01 9.66 10.37
CA VAL A 262 38.55 8.37 10.90
C VAL A 262 39.76 7.52 11.32
N THR A 263 40.83 7.58 10.55
CA THR A 263 42.14 7.03 10.93
C THR A 263 43.07 8.16 11.38
N ALA A 264 43.44 8.16 12.66
CA ALA A 264 44.30 9.20 13.23
C ALA A 264 45.76 9.20 12.69
N THR A 265 46.23 8.06 12.16
CA THR A 265 47.55 7.91 11.53
C THR A 265 47.44 7.11 10.23
N PRO A 266 48.33 7.33 9.24
CA PRO A 266 48.37 6.52 8.03
C PRO A 266 48.53 5.03 8.35
N GLN A 267 47.66 4.21 7.77
CA GLN A 267 47.66 2.76 7.94
C GLN A 267 48.44 2.10 6.79
N PRO A 268 49.17 1.00 7.02
CA PRO A 268 49.86 0.29 5.95
C PRO A 268 48.86 -0.28 4.94
N TYR A 269 49.11 -0.07 3.65
CA TYR A 269 48.33 -0.66 2.58
C TYR A 269 48.84 -2.07 2.25
N VAL A 270 47.91 -3.02 2.16
CA VAL A 270 48.16 -4.39 1.72
C VAL A 270 47.18 -4.72 0.60
N ASP A 271 47.69 -5.19 -0.53
CA ASP A 271 46.89 -5.55 -1.71
C ASP A 271 45.83 -6.59 -1.35
N GLY A 272 44.56 -6.27 -1.63
CA GLY A 272 43.42 -7.15 -1.41
C GLY A 272 43.01 -7.30 0.05
N GLN A 273 43.62 -6.58 0.98
CA GLN A 273 43.16 -6.54 2.37
C GLN A 273 41.88 -5.71 2.50
N GLU A 274 40.92 -6.21 3.29
CA GLU A 274 39.69 -5.48 3.60
C GLU A 274 40.00 -4.26 4.49
N ILE A 275 39.54 -3.09 4.05
CA ILE A 275 39.61 -1.84 4.80
C ILE A 275 38.24 -1.60 5.43
N THR A 276 38.17 -1.66 6.76
CA THR A 276 36.95 -1.49 7.54
C THR A 276 36.96 -0.20 8.36
N PHE A 277 35.89 0.58 8.31
CA PHE A 277 35.76 1.84 9.06
C PHE A 277 34.28 2.21 9.18
N ASP A 278 33.85 2.78 10.31
CA ASP A 278 32.48 3.30 10.53
C ASP A 278 31.30 2.39 10.08
N GLY A 279 31.49 1.07 10.15
CA GLY A 279 30.51 0.06 9.72
C GLY A 279 30.53 -0.26 8.22
N LEU A 280 31.39 0.40 7.45
CA LEU A 280 31.67 0.14 6.04
C LEU A 280 32.89 -0.75 5.86
N LYS A 281 32.90 -1.48 4.75
CA LYS A 281 34.06 -2.18 4.23
C LYS A 281 34.24 -1.95 2.75
N ILE A 282 35.49 -1.82 2.35
CA ILE A 282 35.91 -1.76 0.95
C ILE A 282 37.21 -2.54 0.81
N THR A 283 37.36 -3.27 -0.29
CA THR A 283 38.63 -3.91 -0.62
C THR A 283 39.26 -3.15 -1.78
N ALA A 284 40.50 -2.70 -1.58
CA ALA A 284 41.30 -2.07 -2.63
C ALA A 284 42.37 -3.06 -3.09
N THR A 285 42.42 -3.32 -4.40
CA THR A 285 43.36 -4.25 -5.03
C THR A 285 44.29 -3.52 -5.98
N GLY A 286 45.49 -4.04 -6.19
CA GLY A 286 46.48 -3.49 -7.10
C GLY A 286 47.48 -2.58 -6.40
N THR A 287 48.08 -1.68 -7.17
CA THR A 287 49.12 -0.77 -6.70
C THR A 287 48.60 0.66 -6.70
N PRO A 288 48.45 1.29 -5.51
CA PRO A 288 48.17 2.72 -5.43
C PRO A 288 49.42 3.54 -5.75
N HIS A 289 49.21 4.69 -6.39
CA HIS A 289 50.17 5.77 -6.51
C HIS A 289 49.93 6.86 -5.46
N ASP A 290 50.94 7.70 -5.25
CA ASP A 290 50.83 8.82 -4.32
C ASP A 290 49.75 9.80 -4.81
N GLY A 291 48.81 10.13 -3.93
CA GLY A 291 47.69 11.03 -4.22
C GLY A 291 46.46 10.38 -4.82
N ASP A 292 46.45 9.07 -5.08
CA ASP A 292 45.22 8.37 -5.49
C ASP A 292 44.17 8.48 -4.39
N THR A 293 42.91 8.71 -4.76
CA THR A 293 41.82 8.85 -3.79
C THR A 293 40.61 8.02 -4.18
N VAL A 294 39.87 7.54 -3.18
CA VAL A 294 38.55 6.93 -3.34
C VAL A 294 37.56 7.75 -2.52
N ASP A 295 36.69 8.45 -3.22
CA ASP A 295 35.57 9.19 -2.64
C ASP A 295 34.40 8.25 -2.45
N ILE A 296 33.94 8.13 -1.22
CA ILE A 296 32.84 7.26 -0.80
C ILE A 296 31.67 8.14 -0.41
N THR A 297 30.60 8.11 -1.19
CA THR A 297 29.44 8.98 -0.99
C THR A 297 28.15 8.18 -0.90
N PRO A 298 27.23 8.52 0.01
CA PRO A 298 25.94 7.83 0.11
C PRO A 298 25.10 8.10 -1.14
N GLN A 299 24.49 7.06 -1.68
CA GLN A 299 23.49 7.22 -2.74
C GLN A 299 22.16 7.65 -2.14
N LYS A 300 21.47 8.58 -2.82
CA LYS A 300 20.22 9.16 -2.30
C LYS A 300 19.00 8.35 -2.73
N ASN A 301 18.97 7.85 -3.96
CA ASN A 301 17.81 7.17 -4.52
C ASN A 301 18.15 6.30 -5.72
N VAL A 302 17.17 5.52 -6.18
CA VAL A 302 17.30 4.61 -7.33
C VAL A 302 17.72 5.36 -8.61
N PHE A 303 17.26 6.60 -8.80
CA PHE A 303 17.60 7.40 -9.98
C PHE A 303 19.06 7.84 -9.96
N SER A 304 19.57 8.28 -8.79
CA SER A 304 20.98 8.69 -8.64
C SER A 304 21.94 7.54 -8.91
N VAL A 305 21.55 6.30 -8.58
CA VAL A 305 22.31 5.09 -8.90
C VAL A 305 22.47 4.90 -10.41
N LEU A 306 21.38 5.01 -11.17
CA LEU A 306 21.45 4.86 -12.63
C LEU A 306 22.20 6.04 -13.28
N ASP A 307 21.97 7.26 -12.81
CA ASP A 307 22.66 8.44 -13.33
C ASP A 307 24.18 8.40 -13.04
N ASN A 308 24.58 7.92 -11.86
CA ASN A 308 25.98 7.67 -11.54
C ASN A 308 26.57 6.56 -12.42
N ALA A 309 25.83 5.47 -12.64
CA ALA A 309 26.26 4.41 -13.56
C ALA A 309 26.46 4.95 -14.99
N VAL A 310 25.54 5.78 -15.49
CA VAL A 310 25.63 6.45 -16.79
C VAL A 310 26.88 7.33 -16.87
N ASP A 311 27.11 8.20 -15.89
CA ASP A 311 28.28 9.08 -15.84
C ASP A 311 29.59 8.27 -15.88
N ARG A 312 29.69 7.25 -15.03
CA ARG A 312 30.91 6.44 -14.90
C ARG A 312 31.19 5.57 -16.12
N ILE A 313 30.17 4.91 -16.67
CA ILE A 313 30.33 4.07 -17.86
C ILE A 313 30.72 4.91 -19.07
N ARG A 314 30.09 6.09 -19.23
CA ARG A 314 30.37 7.01 -20.32
C ARG A 314 31.78 7.59 -20.25
N ASN A 315 32.22 7.96 -19.05
CA ASN A 315 33.51 8.63 -18.83
C ASN A 315 34.66 7.65 -18.52
N ALA A 316 34.45 6.34 -18.65
CA ALA A 316 35.49 5.34 -18.44
C ALA A 316 36.61 5.46 -19.50
N THR A 317 37.79 5.88 -19.04
CA THR A 317 38.98 6.14 -19.85
C THR A 317 39.64 4.86 -20.38
N ASP A 318 39.49 3.75 -19.66
CA ASP A 318 40.05 2.45 -20.02
C ASP A 318 39.13 1.29 -19.59
N SER A 319 39.58 0.06 -19.86
CA SER A 319 38.82 -1.16 -19.53
C SER A 319 38.73 -1.42 -18.02
N ASN A 320 39.69 -0.94 -17.22
CA ASN A 320 39.70 -1.13 -15.77
C ASN A 320 38.72 -0.16 -15.09
N ALA A 321 38.74 1.11 -15.51
CA ALA A 321 37.76 2.11 -15.11
C ALA A 321 36.32 1.66 -15.48
N ALA A 322 36.15 1.08 -16.67
CA ALA A 322 34.86 0.51 -17.08
C ALA A 322 34.45 -0.67 -16.20
N ALA A 323 35.36 -1.63 -15.94
CA ALA A 323 35.08 -2.77 -15.07
C ALA A 323 34.71 -2.34 -13.64
N GLN A 324 35.38 -1.32 -13.11
CA GLN A 324 35.08 -0.76 -11.80
C GLN A 324 33.72 -0.04 -11.78
N ALA A 325 33.42 0.77 -12.78
CA ALA A 325 32.13 1.43 -12.93
C ALA A 325 30.98 0.41 -12.95
N VAL A 326 31.16 -0.67 -13.72
CA VAL A 326 30.17 -1.76 -13.84
C VAL A 326 30.02 -2.49 -12.51
N ALA A 327 31.10 -2.86 -11.84
CA ALA A 327 31.02 -3.57 -10.55
C ALA A 327 30.25 -2.74 -9.50
N GLN A 328 30.52 -1.43 -9.41
CA GLN A 328 29.86 -0.52 -8.48
C GLN A 328 28.38 -0.34 -8.84
N ALA A 329 28.08 -0.09 -10.12
CA ALA A 329 26.71 0.05 -10.60
C ALA A 329 25.87 -1.21 -10.35
N LEU A 330 26.42 -2.42 -10.55
CA LEU A 330 25.70 -3.67 -10.29
C LEU A 330 25.34 -3.83 -8.81
N GLY A 331 26.27 -3.56 -7.88
CA GLY A 331 25.97 -3.64 -6.45
C GLY A 331 24.91 -2.63 -6.00
N GLN A 332 24.93 -1.43 -6.57
CA GLN A 332 23.94 -0.40 -6.28
C GLN A 332 22.56 -0.69 -6.91
N ILE A 333 22.52 -1.20 -8.15
CA ILE A 333 21.29 -1.64 -8.81
C ILE A 333 20.66 -2.82 -8.06
N ASP A 334 21.47 -3.78 -7.60
CA ASP A 334 20.96 -4.89 -6.78
C ASP A 334 20.35 -4.38 -5.46
N SER A 335 20.90 -3.30 -4.88
CA SER A 335 20.33 -2.63 -3.71
C SER A 335 19.03 -1.88 -4.04
N ALA A 336 18.96 -1.20 -5.19
CA ALA A 336 17.73 -0.60 -5.71
C ALA A 336 16.61 -1.64 -5.92
N LEU A 337 16.95 -2.77 -6.55
CA LEU A 337 16.05 -3.90 -6.73
C LEU A 337 15.54 -4.44 -5.40
N LYS A 338 16.41 -4.56 -4.39
CA LYS A 338 16.00 -4.99 -3.03
C LYS A 338 14.98 -4.03 -2.41
N ASN A 339 15.22 -2.72 -2.49
CA ASN A 339 14.30 -1.71 -1.95
C ASN A 339 12.94 -1.73 -2.65
N LEU A 340 12.93 -1.74 -3.99
CA LEU A 340 11.68 -1.80 -4.75
C LEU A 340 10.92 -3.11 -4.51
N ASN A 341 11.59 -4.26 -4.45
CA ASN A 341 10.95 -5.53 -4.13
C ASN A 341 10.39 -5.57 -2.70
N THR A 342 11.05 -4.92 -1.75
CA THR A 342 10.55 -4.78 -0.37
C THR A 342 9.26 -3.97 -0.36
N SER A 343 9.25 -2.82 -1.04
CA SER A 343 8.07 -1.97 -1.16
C SER A 343 6.94 -2.64 -1.93
N ARG A 344 7.26 -3.41 -2.97
CA ARG A 344 6.29 -4.22 -3.73
C ARG A 344 5.67 -5.31 -2.87
N SER A 345 6.48 -5.98 -2.06
CA SER A 345 6.01 -6.99 -1.10
C SER A 345 5.08 -6.38 -0.06
N TYR A 346 5.39 -5.16 0.41
CA TYR A 346 4.52 -4.42 1.32
C TYR A 346 3.20 -4.02 0.67
N ALA A 347 3.20 -3.52 -0.58
CA ALA A 347 1.97 -3.28 -1.33
C ALA A 347 1.14 -4.57 -1.51
N GLY A 348 1.79 -5.71 -1.76
CA GLY A 348 1.16 -7.03 -1.80
C GLY A 348 0.55 -7.46 -0.45
N GLU A 349 1.17 -7.14 0.68
CA GLU A 349 0.59 -7.35 2.02
C GLU A 349 -0.68 -6.51 2.18
N LEU A 350 -0.66 -5.25 1.77
CA LEU A 350 -1.80 -4.36 1.84
C LEU A 350 -2.97 -4.87 0.99
N LEU A 351 -2.70 -5.42 -0.19
CA LEU A 351 -3.72 -6.06 -1.04
C LEU A 351 -4.35 -7.28 -0.35
N ASN A 352 -3.53 -8.18 0.21
CA ASN A 352 -4.04 -9.32 0.99
C ASN A 352 -4.84 -8.86 2.22
N ARG A 353 -4.43 -7.74 2.82
CA ARG A 353 -5.17 -7.13 3.94
C ARG A 353 -6.50 -6.56 3.47
N ALA A 354 -6.57 -5.90 2.31
CA ALA A 354 -7.84 -5.47 1.73
C ALA A 354 -8.79 -6.64 1.48
N ASP A 355 -8.30 -7.77 0.95
CA ASP A 355 -9.12 -8.99 0.78
C ASP A 355 -9.69 -9.48 2.12
N ARG A 356 -8.87 -9.54 3.18
CA ARG A 356 -9.33 -9.91 4.52
C ARG A 356 -10.32 -8.91 5.12
N ILE A 357 -10.16 -7.62 4.85
CA ILE A 357 -11.11 -6.60 5.30
C ILE A 357 -12.43 -6.76 4.54
N SER A 358 -12.39 -6.95 3.22
CA SER A 358 -13.56 -7.12 2.38
C SER A 358 -14.42 -8.30 2.85
N GLY A 359 -13.81 -9.48 3.04
CA GLY A 359 -14.54 -10.67 3.52
C GLY A 359 -15.16 -10.50 4.92
N ARG A 360 -14.50 -9.74 5.81
CA ARG A 360 -15.08 -9.39 7.12
C ARG A 360 -16.27 -8.43 6.99
N GLN A 361 -16.18 -7.45 6.10
CA GLN A 361 -17.26 -6.50 5.85
C GLN A 361 -18.46 -7.19 5.18
N GLU A 362 -18.23 -8.12 4.25
CA GLU A 362 -19.27 -8.95 3.65
C GLU A 362 -20.00 -9.79 4.72
N THR A 363 -19.24 -10.49 5.57
CA THR A 363 -19.81 -11.28 6.68
C THR A 363 -20.65 -10.40 7.61
N ARG A 364 -20.14 -9.20 7.95
CA ARG A 364 -20.86 -8.24 8.79
C ARG A 364 -22.13 -7.73 8.11
N SER A 365 -22.08 -7.47 6.81
CA SER A 365 -23.24 -7.06 6.02
C SER A 365 -24.32 -8.14 6.07
N THR A 366 -23.98 -9.41 5.81
CA THR A 366 -24.92 -10.54 5.90
C THR A 366 -25.51 -10.70 7.30
N GLN A 367 -24.71 -10.55 8.36
CA GLN A 367 -25.21 -10.62 9.73
C GLN A 367 -26.22 -9.50 10.03
N LEU A 368 -25.93 -8.27 9.62
CA LEU A 368 -26.83 -7.13 9.81
C LEU A 368 -28.10 -7.29 8.96
N GLU A 369 -27.99 -7.88 7.76
CA GLU A 369 -29.13 -8.22 6.91
C GLU A 369 -30.06 -9.23 7.60
N ALA A 370 -29.48 -10.26 8.22
CA ALA A 370 -30.24 -11.25 9.00
C ALA A 370 -30.85 -10.65 10.27
N ASP A 371 -30.19 -9.68 10.91
CA ASP A 371 -30.74 -8.92 12.04
C ASP A 371 -31.94 -8.07 11.58
N ARG A 372 -31.84 -7.39 10.43
CA ARG A 372 -32.94 -6.62 9.84
C ARG A 372 -34.12 -7.52 9.48
N SER A 373 -33.86 -8.62 8.78
CA SER A 373 -34.88 -9.57 8.34
C SER A 373 -35.66 -10.15 9.52
N ARG A 374 -34.97 -10.57 10.59
CA ARG A 374 -35.63 -11.03 11.82
C ARG A 374 -36.51 -9.98 12.49
N ALA A 375 -36.16 -8.70 12.36
CA ALA A 375 -36.93 -7.62 12.93
C ALA A 375 -38.14 -7.23 12.07
N GLU A 376 -38.00 -7.18 10.75
CA GLU A 376 -38.97 -6.55 9.85
C GLU A 376 -39.74 -7.54 8.96
N ASP A 377 -39.14 -8.65 8.54
CA ASP A 377 -39.71 -9.53 7.52
C ASP A 377 -40.78 -10.46 8.11
N LEU A 378 -41.77 -10.80 7.28
CA LEU A 378 -42.85 -11.71 7.62
C LEU A 378 -42.50 -13.15 7.23
N ASP A 379 -42.77 -14.11 8.12
CA ASP A 379 -42.87 -15.52 7.71
C ASP A 379 -44.15 -15.70 6.87
N MET A 380 -43.99 -15.77 5.55
CA MET A 380 -45.10 -15.87 4.61
C MET A 380 -45.94 -17.12 4.82
N ILE A 381 -45.37 -18.23 5.29
CA ILE A 381 -46.11 -19.48 5.51
C ILE A 381 -47.07 -19.28 6.68
N GLN A 382 -46.55 -18.78 7.80
CA GLN A 382 -47.37 -18.47 8.97
C GLN A 382 -48.39 -17.37 8.64
N GLY A 383 -47.99 -16.31 7.94
CA GLY A 383 -48.86 -15.20 7.56
C GLY A 383 -50.05 -15.62 6.70
N ILE A 384 -49.84 -16.49 5.70
CA ILE A 384 -50.92 -17.02 4.85
C ILE A 384 -51.87 -17.89 5.69
N SER A 385 -51.34 -18.74 6.57
CA SER A 385 -52.14 -19.55 7.49
C SER A 385 -53.01 -18.68 8.40
N ASP A 386 -52.43 -17.65 9.01
CA ASP A 386 -53.14 -16.71 9.87
C ASP A 386 -54.21 -15.95 9.08
N GLN A 387 -53.94 -15.58 7.82
CA GLN A 387 -54.91 -14.90 6.97
C GLN A 387 -56.12 -15.77 6.67
N GLN A 388 -55.88 -17.03 6.33
CA GLN A 388 -56.95 -17.99 6.09
C GLN A 388 -57.80 -18.17 7.34
N ASN A 389 -57.17 -18.34 8.51
CA ASN A 389 -57.86 -18.44 9.79
C ASN A 389 -58.70 -17.19 10.10
N GLN A 390 -58.15 -15.99 9.88
CA GLN A 390 -58.85 -14.72 10.10
C GLN A 390 -60.04 -14.55 9.15
N GLN A 391 -59.89 -14.94 7.88
CA GLN A 391 -60.98 -14.92 6.88
C GLN A 391 -62.11 -15.87 7.29
N THR A 392 -61.80 -17.12 7.65
CA THR A 392 -62.80 -18.09 8.11
C THR A 392 -63.49 -17.61 9.38
N ALA A 393 -62.75 -17.08 10.35
CA ALA A 393 -63.32 -16.56 11.59
C ALA A 393 -64.19 -15.32 11.36
N TYR A 394 -63.84 -14.45 10.41
CA TYR A 394 -64.66 -13.30 10.01
C TYR A 394 -65.97 -13.74 9.34
N GLN A 395 -65.93 -14.72 8.44
CA GLN A 395 -67.13 -15.30 7.83
C GLN A 395 -68.05 -15.96 8.88
N ALA A 396 -67.46 -16.69 9.83
CA ALA A 396 -68.21 -17.27 10.96
C ALA A 396 -68.86 -16.18 11.82
N ALA A 397 -68.14 -15.09 12.13
CA ALA A 397 -68.67 -13.97 12.90
C ALA A 397 -69.83 -13.25 12.17
N LEU A 398 -69.75 -13.08 10.84
CA LEU A 398 -70.85 -12.57 10.02
C LEU A 398 -72.08 -13.49 10.09
N GLY A 399 -71.87 -14.80 10.04
CA GLY A 399 -72.93 -15.80 10.21
C GLY A 399 -73.63 -15.71 11.57
N THR A 400 -72.85 -15.62 12.65
CA THR A 400 -73.39 -15.44 14.01
C THR A 400 -74.11 -14.10 14.18
N TYR A 401 -73.57 -13.01 13.62
CA TYR A 401 -74.24 -11.71 13.61
C TYR A 401 -75.60 -11.77 12.90
N ALA A 402 -75.67 -12.42 11.75
CA ALA A 402 -76.92 -12.62 11.02
C ALA A 402 -77.93 -13.48 11.82
N GLN A 403 -77.47 -14.45 12.61
CA GLN A 403 -78.34 -15.22 13.52
C GLN A 403 -78.83 -14.38 14.71
N VAL A 404 -77.98 -13.54 15.31
CA VAL A 404 -78.35 -12.64 16.41
C VAL A 404 -79.33 -11.55 15.94
N GLN A 405 -79.16 -11.02 14.73
CA GLN A 405 -80.14 -10.10 14.13
C GLN A 405 -81.52 -10.77 13.93
N LYS A 406 -81.57 -12.08 13.65
CA LYS A 406 -82.81 -12.86 13.52
C LYS A 406 -83.52 -13.14 14.85
N LEU A 407 -82.84 -13.04 15.99
CA LEU A 407 -83.41 -13.19 17.34
C LEU A 407 -84.18 -11.94 17.83
N SER A 408 -84.60 -11.06 16.91
CA SER A 408 -85.47 -9.92 17.19
C SER A 408 -86.79 -10.38 17.85
N LEU A 409 -87.23 -9.63 18.87
CA LEU A 409 -88.49 -9.79 19.61
C LEU A 409 -89.73 -9.98 18.71
N PHE A 410 -89.66 -9.62 17.43
CA PHE A 410 -90.71 -9.87 16.43
C PHE A 410 -91.03 -11.34 16.19
N ASN A 411 -90.10 -12.27 16.44
CA ASN A 411 -90.36 -13.71 16.34
C ASN A 411 -91.01 -14.31 17.60
N TYR A 412 -91.09 -13.57 18.71
CA TYR A 412 -91.66 -14.05 19.98
C TYR A 412 -93.05 -13.43 20.28
N ILE A 413 -93.53 -12.51 19.43
CA ILE A 413 -94.84 -11.85 19.56
C ILE A 413 -95.81 -12.27 18.42
N SER A 414 -95.44 -13.28 17.62
CA SER A 414 -96.36 -13.92 16.65
C SER A 414 -97.08 -15.11 17.25
#